data_AF-A0A814MRS3-F1
#
_entry.id   AF-A0A814MRS3-F1
#
_cell.length_a   1.000
_cell.length_b   1.000
_cell.length_c   1.000
_cell.angle_alpha   90.00
_cell.angle_beta   90.00
_cell.angle_gamma   90.00
#
_symmetry.space_group_name_H-M   'P 1'
#
loop_
_entity.id
_entity.type
_entity.pdbx_description
1 polymer ?
#
loop_
_entity_poly.entity_id
_entity_poly.type
_entity_poly.pdbx_seq_one_letter_code
_entity_poly.pdbx_strand_id
1 'polypeptide(L)'
;MERHIDLAIDYIEKTAVFRGYQNLTVYNNWKIEEATRNNFFLHESPEIDKIFILNVKNIHWIVLTNINPQISSYPNYFNEWNDTSHQEWYVYDSMSDPNNCCDASQVFQMMYPQKNWEKVNLVNVEQQIGSNDCGLICLANAQIKKIRIVFLLSIKI
;
A
#
# COMPACT_ATOMS: atom_id res chain seq x y z
N MET A 1 -16.87 -1.24 -11.63
CA MET A 1 -16.38 -1.30 -10.23
C MET A 1 -15.22 -0.34 -10.02
N GLU A 2 -14.28 -0.24 -10.96
CA GLU A 2 -13.12 0.67 -10.92
C GLU A 2 -13.44 2.12 -10.55
N ARG A 3 -14.45 2.74 -11.17
CA ARG A 3 -14.84 4.13 -10.85
C ARG A 3 -15.22 4.37 -9.38
N HIS A 4 -15.78 3.36 -8.69
CA HIS A 4 -16.10 3.46 -7.27
C HIS A 4 -14.83 3.38 -6.40
N ILE A 5 -13.88 2.56 -6.81
CA ILE A 5 -12.58 2.43 -6.15
C ILE A 5 -11.77 3.71 -6.34
N ASP A 6 -11.75 4.28 -7.55
CA ASP A 6 -11.07 5.55 -7.81
C ASP A 6 -11.62 6.70 -6.95
N LEU A 7 -12.95 6.80 -6.82
CA LEU A 7 -13.58 7.81 -5.97
C LEU A 7 -13.24 7.60 -4.49
N ALA A 8 -13.25 6.35 -4.03
CA ALA A 8 -12.87 6.03 -2.65
C ALA A 8 -11.39 6.34 -2.38
N ILE A 9 -10.50 6.09 -3.34
CA ILE A 9 -9.08 6.44 -3.21
C ILE A 9 -8.89 7.95 -3.18
N ASP A 10 -9.55 8.71 -4.06
CA ASP A 10 -9.50 10.18 -4.06
C ASP A 10 -9.97 10.74 -2.71
N TYR A 11 -11.02 10.15 -2.14
CA TYR A 11 -11.44 10.47 -0.78
C TYR A 11 -10.38 10.14 0.27
N ILE A 12 -9.75 8.95 0.22
CA ILE A 12 -8.69 8.52 1.13
C ILE A 12 -7.52 9.51 1.10
N GLU A 13 -7.02 9.84 -0.09
CA GLU A 13 -5.89 10.74 -0.33
C GLU A 13 -6.19 12.16 0.16
N LYS A 14 -7.30 12.78 -0.32
CA LYS A 14 -7.68 14.14 0.07
C LYS A 14 -7.88 14.29 1.58
N THR A 15 -8.47 13.30 2.23
CA THR A 15 -8.68 13.37 3.68
C THR A 15 -7.42 13.05 4.48
N ALA A 16 -6.41 12.39 3.90
CA ALA A 16 -5.08 12.29 4.51
C ALA A 16 -4.38 13.66 4.51
N VAL A 17 -4.37 14.33 3.36
CA VAL A 17 -3.80 15.68 3.18
C VAL A 17 -4.49 16.69 4.10
N PHE A 18 -5.83 16.69 4.14
CA PHE A 18 -6.60 17.58 5.02
C PHE A 18 -6.27 17.40 6.50
N ARG A 19 -5.86 16.19 6.92
CA ARG A 19 -5.44 15.89 8.30
C ARG A 19 -3.94 16.12 8.54
N GLY A 20 -3.24 16.78 7.61
CA GLY A 20 -1.83 17.17 7.75
C GLY A 20 -0.83 16.12 7.29
N TYR A 21 -1.27 15.03 6.64
CA TYR A 21 -0.37 14.03 6.09
C TYR A 21 0.04 14.39 4.66
N GLN A 22 1.21 15.01 4.53
CA GLN A 22 1.80 15.37 3.23
C GLN A 22 2.69 14.27 2.65
N ASN A 23 3.06 13.27 3.46
CA ASN A 23 4.01 12.21 3.09
C ASN A 23 3.32 10.85 2.84
N LEU A 24 2.08 10.86 2.34
CA LEU A 24 1.37 9.65 1.90
C LEU A 24 1.03 9.78 0.42
N THR A 25 1.54 8.88 -0.40
CA THR A 25 1.17 8.79 -1.82
C THR A 25 0.28 7.57 -2.04
N VAL A 26 -0.87 7.77 -2.70
CA VAL A 26 -1.76 6.67 -3.08
C VAL A 26 -1.80 6.51 -4.60
N TYR A 27 -1.51 5.30 -5.06
CA TYR A 27 -1.48 4.94 -6.47
C TYR A 27 -2.70 4.08 -6.83
N ASN A 28 -3.54 4.61 -7.71
CA ASN A 28 -4.67 3.86 -8.29
C ASN A 28 -4.17 2.88 -9.35
N ASN A 29 -4.95 1.84 -9.59
CA ASN A 29 -4.65 0.82 -10.59
C ASN A 29 -4.34 1.40 -11.98
N TRP A 30 -5.14 2.37 -12.46
CA TRP A 30 -4.92 2.96 -13.79
C TRP A 30 -3.58 3.71 -13.91
N LYS A 31 -3.13 4.39 -12.84
CA LYS A 31 -1.82 5.08 -12.81
C LYS A 31 -0.68 4.06 -12.90
N ILE A 32 -0.85 2.91 -12.25
CA ILE A 32 0.13 1.83 -12.24
C ILE A 32 0.18 1.13 -13.60
N GLU A 33 -0.99 0.87 -14.20
CA GLU A 33 -1.09 0.32 -15.55
C GLU A 33 -0.47 1.26 -16.59
N GLU A 34 -0.75 2.56 -16.49
CA GLU A 34 -0.16 3.57 -17.37
C GLU A 34 1.36 3.64 -17.21
N ALA A 35 1.87 3.63 -15.97
CA ALA A 35 3.30 3.60 -15.70
C ALA A 35 3.95 2.33 -16.28
N THR A 36 3.32 1.18 -16.08
CA THR A 36 3.79 -0.12 -16.60
C THR A 36 3.80 -0.12 -18.12
N ARG A 37 2.74 0.35 -18.78
CA ARG A 37 2.64 0.39 -20.25
C ARG A 37 3.69 1.29 -20.89
N ASN A 38 4.03 2.38 -20.22
CA ASN A 38 4.97 3.37 -20.74
C ASN A 38 6.41 3.18 -20.23
N ASN A 39 6.69 2.12 -19.46
CA ASN A 39 7.96 1.89 -18.78
C ASN A 39 8.42 3.10 -17.92
N PHE A 40 7.46 3.79 -17.29
CA PHE A 40 7.77 4.84 -16.34
C PHE A 40 8.14 4.24 -15.00
N PHE A 41 9.35 4.55 -14.53
CA PHE A 41 9.79 4.22 -13.18
C PHE A 41 9.31 5.28 -12.21
N LEU A 42 8.82 4.87 -11.04
CA LEU A 42 8.59 5.81 -9.96
C LEU A 42 9.95 6.18 -9.36
N HIS A 43 10.53 7.27 -9.85
CA HIS A 43 11.76 7.85 -9.30
C HIS A 43 11.55 8.55 -7.94
N GLU A 44 10.33 8.54 -7.39
CA GLU A 44 10.05 9.15 -6.10
C GLU A 44 10.76 8.44 -4.95
N SER A 45 11.27 9.23 -4.00
CA SER A 45 11.98 8.71 -2.83
C SER A 45 11.13 7.62 -2.15
N PRO A 46 11.67 6.41 -1.97
CA PRO A 46 10.96 5.30 -1.37
C PRO A 46 10.68 5.51 0.13
N GLU A 47 11.25 6.56 0.72
CA GLU A 47 11.12 6.97 2.13
C GLU A 47 9.73 7.50 2.49
N ILE A 48 8.89 7.83 1.50
CA ILE A 48 7.51 8.29 1.68
C ILE A 48 6.58 7.06 1.83
N ASP A 49 5.59 7.13 2.73
CA ASP A 49 4.57 6.08 2.88
C ASP A 49 3.76 5.98 1.58
N LYS A 50 3.59 4.76 1.07
CA LYS A 50 2.94 4.49 -0.21
C LYS A 50 1.88 3.42 -0.08
N ILE A 51 0.76 3.64 -0.75
CA ILE A 51 -0.32 2.65 -0.88
C ILE A 51 -0.60 2.47 -2.37
N PHE A 52 -0.38 1.27 -2.87
CA PHE A 52 -0.74 0.84 -4.22
C PHE A 52 -2.02 0.03 -4.15
N ILE A 53 -3.03 0.43 -4.93
CA ILE A 53 -4.27 -0.31 -5.09
C ILE A 53 -4.20 -1.04 -6.43
N LEU A 54 -4.07 -2.37 -6.38
CA LEU A 54 -3.81 -3.22 -7.53
C LEU A 54 -5.04 -4.05 -7.87
N ASN A 55 -5.38 -4.11 -9.16
CA ASN A 55 -6.31 -5.09 -9.71
C ASN A 55 -5.53 -6.24 -10.34
N VAL A 56 -5.29 -7.30 -9.60
CA VAL A 56 -4.56 -8.47 -10.11
C VAL A 56 -5.47 -9.32 -10.99
N LYS A 57 -4.95 -9.69 -12.16
CA LYS A 57 -5.64 -10.52 -13.17
C LYS A 57 -7.00 -9.97 -13.62
N ASN A 58 -7.27 -8.68 -13.41
CA ASN A 58 -8.54 -8.00 -13.69
C ASN A 58 -9.77 -8.58 -12.95
N ILE A 59 -9.55 -9.34 -11.88
CA ILE A 59 -10.63 -10.02 -11.14
C ILE A 59 -10.58 -9.78 -9.63
N HIS A 60 -9.45 -9.30 -9.10
CA HIS A 60 -9.23 -9.27 -7.67
C HIS A 60 -8.43 -8.05 -7.22
N TRP A 61 -8.86 -7.44 -6.11
CA TRP A 61 -8.28 -6.21 -5.60
C TRP A 61 -7.43 -6.47 -4.37
N ILE A 62 -6.19 -5.98 -4.39
CA ILE A 62 -5.22 -6.11 -3.30
C ILE A 62 -4.54 -4.77 -3.00
N VAL A 63 -3.98 -4.65 -1.80
CA VAL A 63 -3.15 -3.50 -1.40
C VAL A 63 -1.70 -3.92 -1.32
N LEU A 64 -0.81 -3.14 -1.93
CA LEU A 64 0.64 -3.23 -1.75
C LEU A 64 1.14 -1.94 -1.07
N THR A 65 1.95 -2.07 -0.01
CA THR A 65 2.41 -0.90 0.76
C THR A 65 3.72 -1.16 1.49
N ASN A 66 4.52 -0.11 1.71
CA ASN A 66 5.68 -0.13 2.60
C ASN A 66 5.32 0.20 4.07
N ILE A 67 4.03 0.39 4.38
CA ILE A 67 3.56 0.68 5.74
C ILE A 67 3.53 -0.61 6.56
N ASN A 68 4.46 -0.71 7.52
CA ASN A 68 4.65 -1.92 8.33
C ASN A 68 3.38 -2.31 9.12
N PRO A 69 2.93 -3.57 9.04
CA PRO A 69 1.79 -4.08 9.82
C PRO A 69 1.99 -4.06 11.34
N GLN A 70 3.23 -4.22 11.80
CA GLN A 70 3.62 -4.48 13.18
C GLN A 70 4.18 -3.27 13.93
N ILE A 71 4.42 -2.13 13.27
CA ILE A 71 4.72 -0.88 13.99
C ILE A 71 3.45 -0.48 14.75
N SER A 72 3.44 -0.89 16.02
CA SER A 72 2.47 -0.48 17.03
C SER A 72 2.63 1.01 17.31
N SER A 73 1.64 1.58 17.99
CA SER A 73 1.40 2.98 18.32
C SER A 73 2.50 3.74 19.10
N TYR A 74 3.75 3.28 19.09
CA TYR A 74 4.86 3.87 19.83
C TYR A 74 6.17 3.84 19.02
N PRO A 75 6.67 5.00 18.57
CA PRO A 75 8.05 5.10 18.14
C PRO A 75 8.93 5.26 19.37
N ASN A 76 9.72 4.23 19.72
CA ASN A 76 10.86 4.41 20.60
C ASN A 76 11.94 5.19 19.85
N TYR A 77 11.84 6.52 19.88
CA TYR A 77 12.65 7.49 19.15
C TYR A 77 14.16 7.48 19.46
N PHE A 78 14.66 6.53 20.25
CA PHE A 78 16.07 6.46 20.64
C PHE A 78 16.85 5.28 20.05
N ASN A 79 16.21 4.26 19.46
CA ASN A 79 16.92 3.05 19.01
C ASN A 79 16.67 2.59 17.56
N GLU A 80 15.74 3.19 16.80
CA GLU A 80 15.32 2.66 15.48
C GLU A 80 15.70 3.54 14.28
N TRP A 81 16.66 4.46 14.43
CA TRP A 81 17.28 5.15 13.29
C TRP A 81 18.43 4.36 12.64
N ASN A 82 18.66 3.11 13.07
CA ASN A 82 19.74 2.28 12.59
C ASN A 82 19.31 1.08 11.73
N ASP A 83 18.03 0.97 11.35
CA ASP A 83 17.65 -0.08 10.39
C ASP A 83 16.55 0.34 9.40
N THR A 84 16.76 1.47 8.74
CA THR A 84 16.06 1.81 7.48
C THR A 84 16.69 1.11 6.27
N SER A 85 17.64 0.20 6.49
CA SER A 85 18.44 -0.45 5.44
C SER A 85 17.67 -1.55 4.67
N HIS A 86 16.53 -1.98 5.22
CA HIS A 86 15.65 -2.98 4.61
C HIS A 86 14.19 -2.49 4.62
N GLN A 87 13.78 -1.69 3.63
CA GLN A 87 12.36 -1.40 3.42
C GLN A 87 11.66 -2.67 2.94
N GLU A 88 10.86 -3.27 3.82
CA GLU A 88 9.97 -4.37 3.47
C GLU A 88 8.65 -3.84 2.90
N TRP A 89 8.08 -4.62 1.99
CA TRP A 89 6.78 -4.35 1.40
C TRP A 89 5.78 -5.41 1.80
N TYR A 90 4.50 -5.02 1.84
CA TYR A 90 3.43 -5.81 2.40
C TYR A 90 2.25 -5.86 1.45
N VAL A 91 1.78 -7.07 1.17
CA VAL A 91 0.58 -7.33 0.38
C VAL A 91 -0.56 -7.73 1.31
N TYR A 92 -1.67 -7.00 1.24
CA TYR A 92 -2.91 -7.32 1.92
C TYR A 92 -3.86 -7.92 0.88
N ASP A 93 -4.03 -9.23 0.98
CA ASP A 93 -4.89 -10.00 0.10
C ASP A 93 -5.92 -10.79 0.92
N SER A 94 -7.19 -10.44 0.75
CA SER A 94 -8.32 -11.09 1.41
C SER A 94 -8.59 -12.54 0.96
N MET A 95 -7.97 -13.00 -0.12
CA MET A 95 -7.92 -14.43 -0.48
C MET A 95 -6.66 -15.12 0.04
N SER A 96 -5.69 -14.37 0.57
CA SER A 96 -4.38 -14.88 1.01
C SER A 96 -3.69 -15.73 -0.05
N ASP A 97 -3.82 -15.37 -1.33
CA ASP A 97 -3.27 -16.14 -2.45
C ASP A 97 -1.80 -15.74 -2.72
N PRO A 98 -0.84 -16.66 -2.56
CA PRO A 98 0.57 -16.39 -2.85
C PRO A 98 0.82 -15.94 -4.30
N ASN A 99 -0.01 -16.34 -5.26
CA ASN A 99 0.14 -15.93 -6.66
C ASN A 99 -0.12 -14.43 -6.82
N ASN A 100 -1.12 -13.89 -6.12
CA ASN A 100 -1.42 -12.46 -6.14
C ASN A 100 -0.27 -11.64 -5.50
N CYS A 101 0.39 -12.20 -4.49
CA CYS A 101 1.60 -11.61 -3.91
C CYS A 101 2.77 -11.62 -4.91
N CYS A 102 2.92 -12.70 -5.69
CA CYS A 102 3.92 -12.76 -6.76
C CYS A 102 3.66 -11.70 -7.84
N ASP A 103 2.41 -11.55 -8.28
CA ASP A 103 2.01 -10.51 -9.26
C ASP A 103 2.30 -9.10 -8.72
N ALA A 104 1.98 -8.82 -7.45
CA ALA A 104 2.30 -7.55 -6.81
C ALA A 104 3.82 -7.30 -6.72
N SER A 105 4.60 -8.35 -6.48
CA SER A 105 6.07 -8.27 -6.45
C SER A 105 6.65 -7.89 -7.82
N GLN A 106 6.09 -8.42 -8.91
CA GLN A 106 6.49 -8.01 -10.26
C GLN A 106 6.18 -6.53 -10.52
N VAL A 107 4.98 -6.06 -10.15
CA VAL A 107 4.62 -4.64 -10.24
C VAL A 107 5.60 -3.78 -9.43
N PHE A 108 5.92 -4.19 -8.20
CA PHE A 108 6.90 -3.50 -7.38
C PHE A 108 8.27 -3.40 -8.07
N GLN A 109 8.79 -4.51 -8.60
CA GLN A 109 10.07 -4.55 -9.30
C GLN A 109 10.07 -3.68 -10.57
N MET A 110 8.95 -3.61 -11.29
CA MET A 110 8.81 -2.73 -12.45
C MET A 110 8.83 -1.26 -12.05
N MET A 111 8.17 -0.91 -10.94
CA MET A 111 8.10 0.48 -10.46
C MET A 111 9.40 0.94 -9.80
N TYR A 112 10.13 0.01 -9.17
CA TYR A 112 11.38 0.24 -8.44
C TYR A 112 12.48 -0.77 -8.84
N PRO A 113 12.99 -0.73 -10.09
CA PRO A 113 13.97 -1.69 -10.57
C PRO A 113 15.28 -1.70 -9.76
N GLN A 114 15.63 -0.55 -9.17
CA GLN A 114 16.79 -0.38 -8.29
C GLN A 114 16.62 -1.03 -6.91
N LYS A 115 15.45 -1.58 -6.59
CA LYS A 115 15.12 -2.19 -5.29
C LYS A 115 14.66 -3.64 -5.42
N ASN A 116 15.10 -4.33 -6.47
CA ASN A 116 14.71 -5.71 -6.77
C ASN A 116 15.06 -6.73 -5.67
N TRP A 117 15.93 -6.37 -4.73
CA TRP A 117 16.28 -7.15 -3.54
C TRP A 117 15.31 -6.98 -2.37
N GLU A 118 14.42 -5.99 -2.39
CA GLU A 118 13.45 -5.77 -1.32
C GLU A 118 12.39 -6.86 -1.30
N LYS A 119 12.06 -7.30 -0.09
CA LYS A 119 11.13 -8.40 0.11
C LYS A 119 9.69 -7.90 0.11
N VAL A 120 8.86 -8.54 -0.71
CA VAL A 120 7.40 -8.35 -0.70
C VAL A 120 6.77 -9.51 0.06
N ASN A 121 6.14 -9.20 1.19
CA ASN A 121 5.59 -10.16 2.14
C ASN A 121 4.06 -10.19 2.05
N LEU A 122 3.48 -11.39 1.94
CA LEU A 122 2.03 -11.56 2.09
C LEU A 122 1.66 -11.45 3.59
N VAL A 123 0.75 -10.54 3.91
CA VAL A 123 0.26 -10.35 5.28
C VAL A 123 -0.95 -11.22 5.52
N ASN A 124 -0.99 -11.87 6.69
CA ASN A 124 -2.18 -12.58 7.14
C ASN A 124 -3.27 -11.57 7.50
N VAL A 125 -4.36 -11.55 6.73
CA VAL A 125 -5.50 -10.64 6.90
C VAL A 125 -6.80 -11.43 7.07
N GLU A 126 -7.85 -10.76 7.52
CA GLU A 126 -9.18 -11.35 7.53
C GLU A 126 -9.59 -11.75 6.10
N GLN A 127 -9.99 -13.01 5.96
CA GLN A 127 -10.35 -13.57 4.65
C GLN A 127 -11.73 -13.11 4.23
N GLN A 128 -11.89 -12.84 2.94
CA GLN A 128 -13.20 -12.50 2.38
C GLN A 128 -14.19 -13.67 2.51
N ILE A 129 -15.46 -13.35 2.75
CA ILE A 129 -16.55 -14.33 2.76
C ILE A 129 -17.33 -14.17 1.46
N GLY A 130 -17.03 -15.00 0.47
CA GLY A 130 -17.63 -14.93 -0.88
C GLY A 130 -16.65 -14.44 -1.95
N SER A 131 -17.16 -14.11 -3.14
CA SER A 131 -16.31 -13.79 -4.31
C SER A 131 -16.22 -12.30 -4.66
N ASN A 132 -17.04 -11.44 -4.06
CA ASN A 132 -17.28 -10.08 -4.58
C ASN A 132 -16.84 -8.95 -3.63
N ASP A 133 -16.23 -9.27 -2.50
CA ASP A 133 -15.95 -8.31 -1.44
C ASP A 133 -14.48 -7.82 -1.43
N CYS A 134 -13.65 -8.36 -2.33
CA CYS A 134 -12.22 -8.04 -2.41
C CYS A 134 -11.96 -6.53 -2.57
N GLY A 135 -12.75 -5.84 -3.39
CA GLY A 135 -12.65 -4.39 -3.58
C GLY A 135 -12.96 -3.59 -2.31
N LEU A 136 -13.96 -4.02 -1.54
CA LEU A 136 -14.32 -3.37 -0.28
C LEU A 136 -13.24 -3.61 0.79
N ILE A 137 -12.76 -4.84 0.92
CA ILE A 137 -11.72 -5.21 1.89
C ILE A 137 -10.38 -4.53 1.54
N CYS A 138 -10.06 -4.40 0.26
CA CYS A 138 -8.93 -3.64 -0.22
C CYS A 138 -8.99 -2.17 0.25
N LEU A 139 -10.13 -1.49 0.02
CA LEU A 139 -10.33 -0.11 0.47
C LEU A 139 -10.31 0.03 2.00
N ALA A 140 -10.90 -0.93 2.72
CA ALA A 140 -10.87 -0.94 4.18
C ALA A 140 -9.44 -1.04 4.71
N ASN A 141 -8.61 -1.92 4.14
CA ASN A 141 -7.21 -2.03 4.50
C ASN A 141 -6.45 -0.73 4.22
N ALA A 142 -6.62 -0.13 3.04
CA ALA A 142 -6.01 1.15 2.71
C ALA A 142 -6.39 2.26 3.70
N GLN A 143 -7.67 2.36 4.05
CA GLN A 143 -8.17 3.33 5.03
C GLN A 143 -7.63 3.08 6.44
N ILE A 144 -7.53 1.82 6.90
CA ILE A 144 -6.95 1.47 8.21
C ILE A 144 -5.48 1.89 8.27
N LYS A 145 -4.70 1.66 7.21
CA LYS A 145 -3.28 2.06 7.16
C LYS A 145 -3.12 3.56 7.24
N LYS A 146 -3.92 4.32 6.49
CA LYS A 146 -3.98 5.77 6.62
C LYS A 146 -4.40 6.23 8.03
N ILE A 147 -5.42 5.60 8.64
CA ILE A 147 -5.86 5.99 10.01
C ILE A 147 -4.74 5.75 11.03
N ARG A 148 -4.03 4.62 10.95
CA ARG A 148 -2.90 4.32 11.84
C ARG A 148 -1.82 5.39 11.76
N ILE A 149 -1.48 5.77 10.55
CA ILE A 149 -0.60 6.87 10.18
C ILE A 149 -1.04 8.20 10.86
N VAL A 150 -2.31 8.60 10.70
CA VAL A 150 -2.86 9.83 11.31
C VAL A 150 -2.86 9.79 12.86
N PHE A 151 -3.20 8.64 13.46
CA PHE A 151 -3.27 8.50 14.92
C PHE A 151 -1.88 8.60 15.56
N LEU A 152 -0.83 8.05 14.91
CA LEU A 152 0.56 8.14 15.35
C LEU A 152 1.09 9.57 15.44
N LEU A 153 0.62 10.49 14.59
CA LEU A 153 1.03 11.90 14.63
C LEU A 153 0.26 12.75 15.64
N SER A 154 -1.01 12.39 15.91
CA SER A 154 -1.88 13.17 16.80
C SER A 154 -1.52 13.02 18.29
N ILE A 155 -0.71 12.01 18.63
CA ILE A 155 -0.20 11.76 20.00
C ILE A 155 1.11 12.55 20.27
N LYS A 156 1.69 13.21 19.25
CA LYS A 156 2.95 13.97 19.36
C LYS A 156 2.79 15.45 19.73
N ILE A 157 1.58 15.88 20.14
CA ILE A 157 1.30 17.25 20.62
C ILE A 157 0.98 17.15 22.12
#